data_AF-A0A4P6HR15-F1
#
_entry.id   AF-A0A4P6HR15-F1
#
_cell.length_a   1.000
_cell.length_b   1.000
_cell.length_c   1.000
_cell.angle_alpha   90.00
_cell.angle_beta   90.00
_cell.angle_gamma   90.00
#
_symmetry.space_group_name_H-M   'P 1'
#
loop_
_entity.id
_entity.type
_entity.pdbx_description
1 polymer ?
#
loop_
_entity_poly.entity_id
_entity_poly.type
_entity_poly.pdbx_seq_one_letter_code
_entity_poly.pdbx_strand_id
1 'polypeptide(L)'
;MRHRLLAVFFACLVLLAPALAAAETDVAGVWRGSLYGSNLQAVVEQDGNAVKAQVVVSALTGETNVYHVVGAIFNGHLYMLHGSGHIFEGDAKGNELTGVLTTKGGSKVELRAVRTP
;
A
#
# COMPACT_ATOMS: atom_id res chain seq x y z
N MET A 1 -42.74 28.23 -18.33
CA MET A 1 -41.87 27.16 -18.88
C MET A 1 -40.37 27.44 -18.70
N ARG A 2 -39.91 28.70 -18.69
CA ARG A 2 -38.49 29.08 -18.55
C ARG A 2 -37.81 28.73 -17.20
N HIS A 3 -38.58 28.63 -16.11
CA HIS A 3 -38.04 28.33 -14.77
C HIS A 3 -37.89 26.83 -14.46
N ARG A 4 -38.54 25.93 -15.25
CA ARG A 4 -38.41 24.48 -15.06
C ARG A 4 -37.14 23.90 -15.72
N LEU A 5 -36.61 24.59 -16.74
CA LEU A 5 -35.36 24.23 -17.41
C LEU A 5 -34.11 24.55 -16.58
N LEU A 6 -34.14 25.60 -15.75
CA LEU A 6 -33.02 25.96 -14.87
C LEU A 6 -32.84 24.95 -13.71
N ALA A 7 -33.94 24.40 -13.19
CA ALA A 7 -33.92 23.47 -12.06
C ALA A 7 -33.36 22.07 -12.45
N VAL A 8 -33.59 21.63 -13.69
CA VAL A 8 -33.07 20.35 -14.20
C VAL A 8 -31.57 20.41 -14.46
N PHE A 9 -31.06 21.58 -14.90
CA PHE A 9 -29.62 21.76 -15.13
C PHE A 9 -28.80 21.74 -13.83
N PHE A 10 -29.35 22.25 -12.73
CA PHE A 10 -28.72 22.18 -11.41
C PHE A 10 -28.75 20.77 -10.81
N ALA A 11 -29.81 19.99 -11.07
CA ALA A 11 -29.92 18.62 -10.57
C ALA A 11 -28.92 17.66 -11.24
N CYS A 12 -28.55 17.89 -12.51
CA CYS A 12 -27.51 17.09 -13.18
C CYS A 12 -26.08 17.43 -12.73
N LEU A 13 -25.81 18.66 -12.30
CA LEU A 13 -24.47 19.04 -11.79
C LEU A 13 -24.18 18.43 -10.40
N VAL A 14 -25.20 18.17 -9.59
CA VAL A 14 -25.04 17.52 -8.27
C VAL A 14 -24.83 16.01 -8.39
N LEU A 15 -25.23 15.38 -9.51
CA LEU A 15 -24.91 13.97 -9.82
C LEU A 15 -23.53 13.79 -10.46
N LEU A 16 -22.86 14.88 -10.83
CA LEU A 16 -21.44 14.93 -11.21
C LEU A 16 -20.56 15.39 -10.06
N ALA A 17 -21.14 15.61 -8.86
CA ALA A 17 -20.39 15.74 -7.62
C ALA A 17 -19.72 14.40 -7.36
N PRO A 18 -18.41 14.40 -7.22
CA PRO A 18 -17.55 13.72 -8.15
C PRO A 18 -17.41 12.26 -7.78
N ALA A 19 -17.12 11.42 -8.78
CA ALA A 19 -16.08 10.42 -8.60
C ALA A 19 -14.78 11.18 -8.26
N LEU A 20 -14.74 11.83 -7.09
CA LEU A 20 -13.50 12.13 -6.40
C LEU A 20 -12.98 10.71 -6.24
N ALA A 21 -12.02 10.35 -7.10
CA ALA A 21 -11.20 9.20 -6.85
C ALA A 21 -10.82 9.34 -5.38
N ALA A 22 -11.38 8.48 -4.52
CA ALA A 22 -10.93 8.40 -3.16
C ALA A 22 -9.43 8.21 -3.31
N ALA A 23 -8.65 9.21 -2.88
CA ALA A 23 -7.21 9.14 -3.02
C ALA A 23 -6.81 7.79 -2.46
N GLU A 24 -6.22 6.96 -3.32
CA GLU A 24 -5.92 5.60 -2.91
C GLU A 24 -4.99 5.67 -1.70
N THR A 25 -5.08 4.67 -0.82
CA THR A 25 -4.37 4.66 0.45
C THR A 25 -2.91 5.10 0.26
N ASP A 26 -2.51 6.21 0.90
CA ASP A 26 -1.13 6.66 0.85
C ASP A 26 -0.26 5.73 1.70
N VAL A 27 0.68 5.04 1.05
CA VAL A 27 1.64 4.14 1.69
C VAL A 27 3.08 4.66 1.61
N ALA A 28 3.33 5.80 0.96
CA ALA A 28 4.67 6.35 0.78
C ALA A 28 5.29 6.77 2.12
N GLY A 29 6.52 6.37 2.39
CA GLY A 29 7.22 6.69 3.62
C GLY A 29 8.09 5.55 4.14
N VAL A 30 8.58 5.72 5.37
CA VAL A 30 9.43 4.72 6.02
C VAL A 30 8.58 3.90 6.99
N TRP A 31 8.69 2.58 6.89
CA TRP A 31 7.95 1.62 7.69
C TRP A 31 8.91 0.71 8.43
N ARG A 32 8.57 0.34 9.67
CA ARG A 32 9.35 -0.60 10.48
C ARG A 32 8.49 -1.72 11.03
N GLY A 33 8.98 -2.94 10.93
CA GLY A 33 8.33 -4.14 11.44
C GLY A 33 9.35 -5.15 11.94
N SER A 34 8.87 -6.34 12.26
CA SER A 34 9.74 -7.45 12.67
C SER A 34 9.19 -8.78 12.19
N LEU A 35 10.08 -9.70 11.87
CA LEU A 35 9.73 -11.07 11.51
C LEU A 35 10.73 -12.07 12.11
N TYR A 36 10.23 -13.02 12.90
CA TYR A 36 11.04 -14.08 13.54
C TYR A 36 12.31 -13.54 14.23
N GLY A 37 12.17 -12.43 14.96
CA GLY A 37 13.27 -11.75 15.64
C GLY A 37 14.16 -10.87 14.75
N SER A 38 14.01 -10.92 13.42
CA SER A 38 14.66 -9.99 12.51
C SER A 38 13.91 -8.66 12.46
N ASN A 39 14.65 -7.56 12.31
CA ASN A 39 14.09 -6.24 12.10
C ASN A 39 13.87 -5.99 10.61
N LEU A 40 12.77 -5.32 10.28
CA LEU A 40 12.41 -4.94 8.91
C LEU A 40 12.32 -3.42 8.83
N GLN A 41 12.95 -2.82 7.82
CA GLN A 41 12.73 -1.43 7.44
C GLN A 41 12.39 -1.37 5.95
N ALA A 42 11.27 -0.76 5.61
CA ALA A 42 10.90 -0.50 4.22
C ALA A 42 10.91 1.00 3.95
N VAL A 43 11.59 1.43 2.89
CA VAL A 43 11.42 2.77 2.31
C VAL A 43 10.51 2.60 1.10
N VAL A 44 9.32 3.17 1.19
CA VAL A 44 8.24 3.01 0.21
C VAL A 44 8.05 4.31 -0.56
N GLU A 45 8.07 4.22 -1.88
CA GLU A 45 7.74 5.31 -2.81
C GLU A 45 6.46 4.95 -3.57
N GLN A 46 5.58 5.92 -3.77
CA GLN A 46 4.31 5.76 -4.46
C GLN A 46 4.15 6.84 -5.54
N ASP A 47 3.69 6.43 -6.72
CA ASP A 47 3.31 7.30 -7.83
C ASP A 47 1.93 6.86 -8.34
N GLY A 48 0.88 7.60 -7.94
CA GLY A 48 -0.50 7.17 -8.10
C GLY A 48 -0.74 5.82 -7.43
N ASN A 49 -1.11 4.81 -8.23
CA ASN A 49 -1.36 3.45 -7.76
C ASN A 49 -0.09 2.59 -7.79
N ALA A 50 0.98 3.02 -8.44
CA ALA A 50 2.22 2.27 -8.52
C ALA A 50 3.04 2.44 -7.24
N VAL A 51 3.59 1.35 -6.72
CA VAL A 51 4.38 1.35 -5.48
C VAL A 51 5.69 0.62 -5.72
N LYS A 52 6.78 1.17 -5.20
CA LYS A 52 8.08 0.49 -5.13
C LYS A 52 8.66 0.66 -3.73
N ALA A 53 9.41 -0.33 -3.28
CA ALA A 53 10.07 -0.24 -1.99
C ALA A 53 11.43 -0.95 -1.96
N GLN A 54 12.32 -0.40 -1.15
CA GLN A 54 13.51 -1.09 -0.67
C GLN A 54 13.22 -1.61 0.74
N VAL A 55 13.33 -2.92 0.94
CA VAL A 55 13.15 -3.56 2.24
C VAL A 55 14.49 -4.09 2.73
N VAL A 56 14.92 -3.58 3.88
CA VAL A 56 16.11 -4.03 4.59
C VAL A 56 15.68 -4.98 5.70
N VAL A 57 16.23 -6.19 5.70
CA VAL A 57 16.03 -7.19 6.76
C VAL A 57 17.32 -7.36 7.51
N SER A 58 17.33 -7.02 8.79
CA SER A 58 18.48 -7.20 9.68
C SER A 58 18.20 -8.37 10.61
N ALA A 59 18.94 -9.47 10.43
CA ALA A 59 18.86 -10.65 11.25
C ALA A 59 19.42 -10.40 12.66
N LEU A 60 19.07 -11.27 13.62
CA LEU A 60 19.62 -11.22 14.98
C LEU A 60 21.16 -11.34 15.03
N THR A 61 21.75 -11.96 14.02
CA THR A 61 23.21 -12.10 13.87
C THR A 61 23.90 -10.81 13.40
N GLY A 62 23.12 -9.77 13.03
CA GLY A 62 23.61 -8.54 12.42
C GLY A 62 23.74 -8.61 10.89
N GLU A 63 23.57 -9.79 10.29
CA GLU A 63 23.52 -9.93 8.83
C GLU A 63 22.36 -9.13 8.26
N THR A 64 22.60 -8.44 7.14
CA THR A 64 21.60 -7.58 6.50
C THR A 64 21.39 -7.99 5.05
N ASN A 65 20.12 -8.16 4.67
CA ASN A 65 19.69 -8.44 3.31
C ASN A 65 18.79 -7.32 2.80
N VAL A 66 18.93 -6.97 1.51
CA VAL A 66 18.16 -5.90 0.86
C VAL A 66 17.32 -6.48 -0.27
N TYR A 67 16.04 -6.16 -0.26
CA TYR A 67 15.06 -6.61 -1.25
C TYR A 67 14.42 -5.42 -1.95
N HIS A 68 14.31 -5.51 -3.27
CA HIS A 68 13.61 -4.53 -4.08
C HIS A 68 12.28 -5.10 -4.52
N VAL A 69 11.19 -4.47 -4.09
CA VAL A 69 9.83 -4.90 -4.41
C VAL A 69 9.11 -3.83 -5.20
N VAL A 70 8.24 -4.28 -6.09
CA VAL A 70 7.38 -3.43 -6.92
C VAL A 70 5.95 -3.93 -6.81
N GLY A 71 4.99 -3.05 -6.97
CA GLY A 71 3.62 -3.39 -6.72
C GLY A 71 2.64 -2.30 -7.13
N ALA A 72 1.40 -2.51 -6.75
CA ALA A 72 0.33 -1.58 -6.98
C ALA A 72 -0.70 -1.64 -5.87
N ILE A 73 -1.50 -0.58 -5.77
CA ILE A 73 -2.67 -0.51 -4.93
C ILE A 73 -3.91 -0.64 -5.81
N PHE A 74 -4.84 -1.47 -5.36
CA PHE A 74 -6.16 -1.62 -5.97
C PHE A 74 -7.22 -1.60 -4.88
N ASN A 75 -8.18 -0.67 -4.97
CA ASN A 75 -9.25 -0.51 -3.99
C ASN A 75 -8.73 -0.34 -2.54
N GLY A 76 -7.59 0.34 -2.39
CA GLY A 76 -6.93 0.56 -1.10
C GLY A 76 -6.15 -0.63 -0.55
N HIS A 77 -6.11 -1.76 -1.26
CA HIS A 77 -5.32 -2.94 -0.91
C HIS A 77 -3.98 -2.94 -1.67
N LEU A 78 -2.89 -3.15 -0.95
CA LEU A 78 -1.52 -3.12 -1.46
C LEU A 78 -1.08 -4.52 -1.88
N TYR A 79 -0.55 -4.65 -3.10
CA TYR A 79 0.03 -5.87 -3.66
C TYR A 79 1.47 -5.61 -4.07
N MET A 80 2.44 -6.32 -3.48
CA MET A 80 3.88 -6.16 -3.75
C MET A 80 4.51 -7.49 -4.18
N LEU A 81 5.44 -7.44 -5.12
CA LEU A 81 6.17 -8.57 -5.66
C LEU A 81 7.68 -8.35 -5.56
N HIS A 82 8.41 -9.36 -5.12
CA HIS A 82 9.86 -9.47 -5.27
C HIS A 82 10.21 -10.32 -6.49
N GLY A 83 11.31 -10.01 -7.19
CA GLY A 83 11.74 -10.72 -8.40
C GLY A 83 12.01 -12.23 -8.20
N SER A 84 12.19 -12.71 -6.97
CA SER A 84 12.31 -14.15 -6.66
C SER A 84 10.97 -14.90 -6.63
N GLY A 85 9.83 -14.21 -6.66
CA GLY A 85 8.49 -14.77 -6.54
C GLY A 85 7.88 -14.71 -5.14
N HIS A 86 8.39 -13.86 -4.24
CA HIS A 86 7.69 -13.52 -2.99
C HIS A 86 6.61 -12.47 -3.24
N ILE A 87 5.45 -12.65 -2.63
CA ILE A 87 4.30 -11.75 -2.77
C ILE A 87 3.89 -11.26 -1.39
N PHE A 88 3.69 -9.97 -1.22
CA PHE A 88 3.06 -9.40 -0.03
C PHE A 88 1.73 -8.75 -0.42
N GLU A 89 0.69 -9.03 0.34
CA GLU A 89 -0.66 -8.47 0.17
C GLU A 89 -1.10 -7.90 1.52
N GLY A 90 -1.58 -6.65 1.55
CA GLY A 90 -1.94 -6.02 2.82
C GLY A 90 -2.67 -4.69 2.71
N ASP A 91 -3.00 -4.13 3.86
CA ASP A 91 -3.76 -2.89 3.99
C ASP A 91 -3.01 -1.93 4.91
N ALA A 92 -2.96 -0.65 4.52
CA ALA A 92 -2.48 0.42 5.38
C ALA A 92 -3.65 1.20 5.98
N LYS A 93 -3.60 1.44 7.29
CA LYS A 93 -4.58 2.22 8.06
C LYS A 93 -3.85 3.19 8.97
N GLY A 94 -3.82 4.46 8.58
CA GLY A 94 -3.02 5.48 9.27
C GLY A 94 -1.54 5.14 9.24
N ASN A 95 -0.98 4.88 10.43
CA ASN A 95 0.43 4.52 10.60
C ASN A 95 0.68 3.02 10.72
N GLU A 96 -0.32 2.17 10.47
CA GLU A 96 -0.17 0.72 10.52
C GLU A 96 -0.31 0.11 9.13
N LEU A 97 0.58 -0.83 8.81
CA LEU A 97 0.51 -1.67 7.62
C LEU A 97 0.48 -3.12 8.10
N THR A 98 -0.56 -3.86 7.70
CA THR A 98 -0.73 -5.27 8.04
C THR A 98 -0.97 -6.07 6.78
N GLY A 99 -0.43 -7.28 6.70
CA GLY A 99 -0.63 -8.13 5.54
C GLY A 99 0.01 -9.50 5.65
N VAL A 100 0.03 -10.22 4.55
CA VAL A 100 0.57 -11.57 4.44
C VAL A 100 1.67 -11.59 3.39
N LEU A 101 2.86 -12.03 3.80
CA LEU A 101 3.94 -12.43 2.90
C LEU A 101 3.76 -13.91 2.53
N THR A 102 3.53 -14.17 1.26
CA THR A 102 3.61 -15.51 0.67
C THR A 102 4.99 -15.71 0.06
N THR A 103 5.74 -16.69 0.55
CA THR A 103 7.06 -17.00 0.03
C THR A 103 6.97 -17.72 -1.33
N LYS A 104 8.07 -17.78 -2.09
CA LYS A 104 8.14 -18.49 -3.37
C LYS A 104 7.73 -19.97 -3.22
N GLY A 105 8.01 -20.56 -2.06
CA GLY A 105 7.63 -21.94 -1.72
C GLY A 105 6.18 -22.09 -1.22
N GLY A 106 5.40 -21.01 -1.17
CA GLY A 106 3.99 -21.02 -0.77
C GLY A 106 3.74 -20.88 0.74
N SER A 107 4.78 -20.77 1.57
CA SER A 107 4.61 -20.50 3.00
C SER A 107 4.01 -19.11 3.21
N LYS A 108 3.07 -18.97 4.14
CA LYS A 108 2.42 -17.70 4.46
C LYS A 108 2.83 -17.21 5.82
N VAL A 109 3.11 -15.92 5.91
CA VAL A 109 3.58 -15.28 7.14
C VAL A 109 2.88 -13.93 7.29
N GLU A 110 2.23 -13.71 8.43
CA GLU A 110 1.65 -12.42 8.76
C GLU A 110 2.74 -11.41 9.09
N LEU A 111 2.61 -10.20 8.56
CA LEU A 111 3.50 -9.09 8.81
C LEU A 111 2.71 -7.89 9.31
N ARG A 112 3.32 -7.18 10.26
CA ARG A 112 2.87 -5.86 10.71
C ARG A 112 4.04 -4.91 10.71
N ALA A 113 3.81 -3.71 10.22
CA ALA A 113 4.75 -2.61 10.25
C ALA A 113 4.06 -1.32 10.70
N VAL A 114 4.84 -0.43 11.29
CA VAL A 114 4.43 0.89 11.73
C VAL A 114 5.21 1.94 10.95
N ARG A 115 4.50 2.95 10.45
CA ARG A 115 5.09 4.10 9.77
C ARG A 115 5.89 4.92 10.78
N THR A 116 7.13 5.24 10.44
CA THR A 116 7.92 6.16 11.25
C THR A 116 7.55 7.61 10.91
N PRO A 117 7.50 8.50 11.91
CA PRO A 117 7.27 9.94 11.68
C PRO A 117 8.29 10.56 10.73
#